data_AF-A0A353F375-F1
#
_entry.id   AF-A0A353F375-F1
#
_cell.length_a   1.000
_cell.length_b   1.000
_cell.length_c   1.000
_cell.angle_alpha   90.00
_cell.angle_beta   90.00
_cell.angle_gamma   90.00
#
_symmetry.space_group_name_H-M   'P 1'
#
loop_
_entity.id
_entity.type
_entity.pdbx_description
1 polymer ?
#
loop_
_entity_poly.entity_id
_entity_poly.type
_entity_poly.pdbx_seq_one_letter_code
_entity_poly.pdbx_strand_id
1 'polypeptide(L)'
;MARNRSQTFRMKLHCLEKGTLLEKDGECHAVENDLLGRLFQSRAGEVESILEGVKTANPAEVNGGILPPVPDLTEIWAAGVT
;
A
#
# COMPACT_ATOMS: atom_id res chain seq x y z
N MET A 1 -12.74 31.52 -1.06
CA MET A 1 -12.11 30.77 0.07
C MET A 1 -11.68 29.41 -0.47
N ALA A 2 -10.39 29.24 -0.74
CA ALA A 2 -9.84 28.00 -1.29
C ALA A 2 -9.83 26.92 -0.21
N ARG A 3 -10.56 25.81 -0.44
CA ARG A 3 -10.47 24.62 0.41
C ARG A 3 -9.11 23.96 0.14
N ASN A 4 -8.09 24.43 0.86
CA ASN A 4 -6.84 23.70 1.01
C ASN A 4 -7.10 22.53 1.96
N ARG A 5 -7.78 21.50 1.44
CA ARG A 5 -7.74 20.17 2.04
C ARG A 5 -6.71 19.41 1.22
N SER A 6 -5.47 19.45 1.69
CA SER A 6 -4.58 18.29 1.57
C SER A 6 -5.30 17.14 2.28
N GLN A 7 -6.32 16.58 1.64
CA GLN A 7 -6.98 15.36 2.06
C GLN A 7 -5.90 14.32 1.83
N THR A 8 -5.07 14.14 2.85
CA THR A 8 -3.99 13.16 2.85
C THR A 8 -4.71 11.84 2.59
N PHE A 9 -4.58 11.30 1.37
CA PHE A 9 -5.09 9.99 1.05
C PHE A 9 -4.36 9.02 1.99
N ARG A 10 -5.00 8.68 3.11
CA ARG A 10 -4.44 7.76 4.11
C ARG A 10 -4.68 6.35 3.60
N MET A 11 -4.02 6.02 2.50
CA MET A 11 -3.95 4.65 2.01
C MET A 11 -2.78 3.96 2.70
N LYS A 12 -3.02 2.77 3.24
CA LYS A 12 -1.94 1.90 3.76
C LYS A 12 -2.02 0.56 3.06
N LEU A 13 -0.85 0.00 2.76
CA LEU A 13 -0.74 -1.34 2.22
C LEU A 13 -0.20 -2.25 3.32
N HIS A 14 -0.92 -3.34 3.60
CA HIS A 14 -0.53 -4.35 4.57
C HIS A 14 -0.19 -5.65 3.83
N CYS A 15 1.00 -6.18 4.07
CA CYS A 15 1.40 -7.49 3.59
C CYS A 15 1.02 -8.54 4.65
N LEU A 16 0.27 -9.57 4.25
CA LEU A 16 -0.15 -10.69 5.10
C LEU A 16 0.40 -12.00 4.54
N GLU A 17 0.46 -13.04 5.37
CA GLU A 17 0.86 -14.39 4.94
C GLU A 17 0.06 -14.94 3.74
N LYS A 18 -1.21 -14.53 3.61
CA LYS A 18 -2.13 -15.00 2.56
C LYS A 18 -2.45 -13.96 1.49
N GLY A 19 -1.75 -12.83 1.45
CA GLY A 19 -1.92 -11.83 0.40
C GLY A 19 -1.72 -10.39 0.86
N THR A 20 -2.30 -9.44 0.13
CA THR A 20 -2.14 -8.01 0.39
C THR A 20 -3.48 -7.35 0.70
N LEU A 21 -3.49 -6.44 1.67
CA LEU A 21 -4.64 -5.59 1.98
C LEU A 21 -4.34 -4.12 1.69
N LEU A 22 -5.32 -3.42 1.13
CA LEU A 22 -5.34 -1.96 1.01
C LEU A 22 -6.32 -1.41 2.04
N GLU A 23 -5.82 -0.65 3.00
CA GLU A 23 -6.64 0.15 3.93
C GLU A 23 -6.89 1.52 3.28
N LYS A 24 -8.15 1.86 3.05
CA LYS A 24 -8.59 3.15 2.50
C LYS A 24 -9.72 3.70 3.35
N ASP A 25 -9.56 4.94 3.84
CA ASP A 25 -10.55 5.62 4.67
C ASP A 25 -10.97 4.81 5.93
N GLY A 26 -10.09 3.94 6.42
CA GLY A 26 -10.33 3.06 7.57
C GLY A 26 -10.95 1.70 7.24
N GLU A 27 -11.24 1.42 5.97
CA GLU A 27 -11.75 0.13 5.50
C GLU A 27 -10.64 -0.70 4.83
N CYS A 28 -10.62 -2.00 5.10
CA CYS A 28 -9.63 -2.92 4.52
C CYS A 28 -10.22 -3.69 3.34
N HIS A 29 -9.49 -3.71 2.23
CA HIS A 29 -9.86 -4.42 1.02
C HIS A 29 -8.77 -5.42 0.62
N ALA A 30 -9.17 -6.61 0.20
CA ALA A 30 -8.24 -7.51 -0.49
C ALA A 30 -7.93 -6.96 -1.89
N VAL A 31 -6.66 -7.06 -2.28
CA VAL A 31 -6.14 -6.60 -3.55
C VAL A 31 -5.27 -7.68 -4.19
N GLU A 32 -4.99 -7.51 -5.48
CA GLU A 32 -4.14 -8.43 -6.23
C GLU A 32 -2.71 -8.47 -5.64
N ASN A 33 -2.13 -9.68 -5.52
CA ASN A 33 -0.79 -9.87 -4.94
C ASN A 33 0.32 -9.19 -5.74
N ASP A 34 0.10 -8.90 -7.03
CA ASP A 34 1.05 -8.22 -7.89
C ASP A 34 1.10 -6.70 -7.69
N LEU A 35 0.18 -6.13 -6.89
CA LEU A 35 0.12 -4.69 -6.62
C LEU A 35 1.42 -4.17 -6.01
N LEU A 36 1.99 -4.87 -5.03
CA LEU A 36 3.29 -4.53 -4.43
C LEU A 36 4.37 -4.42 -5.51
N GLY A 37 4.44 -5.39 -6.42
CA GLY A 37 5.39 -5.38 -7.53
C GLY A 37 5.20 -4.17 -8.44
N ARG A 38 3.95 -3.85 -8.81
CA ARG A 38 3.63 -2.66 -9.63
C ARG A 38 4.03 -1.36 -8.93
N LEU A 39 3.84 -1.27 -7.61
CA LEU A 39 4.24 -0.10 -6.82
C LEU A 39 5.77 0.06 -6.77
N PHE A 40 6.51 -1.02 -6.58
CA PHE A 40 7.99 -0.98 -6.61
C PHE A 40 8.55 -0.61 -7.99
N GLN A 41 7.84 -0.94 -9.06
CA GLN A 41 8.22 -0.62 -10.43
C GLN A 41 7.70 0.76 -10.90
N SER A 42 6.88 1.42 -10.09
CA SER A 42 6.26 2.69 -10.43
C SER A 42 7.28 3.83 -10.49
N ARG A 43 7.01 4.80 -11.37
CA ARG A 43 7.79 6.04 -11.45
C ARG A 43 7.21 7.09 -10.50
N ALA A 44 7.98 8.16 -10.27
CA ALA A 44 7.53 9.29 -9.47
C ALA A 44 6.19 9.84 -9.97
N GLY A 45 5.18 9.87 -9.10
CA GLY A 45 3.83 10.35 -9.40
C GLY A 45 2.84 9.29 -9.91
N GLU A 46 3.25 8.04 -10.12
CA GLU A 46 2.35 6.99 -10.62
C GLU A 46 1.60 6.24 -9.52
N VAL A 47 2.08 6.31 -8.27
CA VAL A 47 1.56 5.55 -7.12
C VAL A 47 0.05 5.76 -6.92
N GLU A 48 -0.42 7.00 -6.96
CA GLU A 48 -1.84 7.32 -6.73
C GLU A 48 -2.74 6.71 -7.82
N SER A 49 -2.37 6.89 -9.08
CA SER A 49 -3.10 6.33 -10.24
C SER A 49 -3.15 4.81 -10.19
N ILE A 50 -2.05 4.17 -9.78
CA ILE A 50 -2.00 2.71 -9.59
C ILE A 50 -2.98 2.29 -8.50
N LEU A 51 -2.93 2.92 -7.32
CA LEU A 51 -3.80 2.57 -6.18
C LEU A 51 -5.29 2.82 -6.46
N GLU A 52 -5.63 3.88 -7.20
CA GLU A 52 -7.01 4.18 -7.59
C GLU A 52 -7.58 3.18 -8.61
N GLY A 53 -6.73 2.61 -9.46
CA GLY A 53 -7.12 1.63 -10.48
C GLY A 53 -7.22 0.17 -9.98
N VAL A 54 -6.89 -0.10 -8.72
CA VAL A 54 -6.90 -1.46 -8.17
C VAL A 54 -8.32 -1.97 -7.98
N LYS A 55 -8.56 -3.19 -8.46
CA LYS A 55 -9.78 -3.92 -8.14
C LYS A 55 -9.72 -4.41 -6.70
N THR A 56 -10.72 -4.03 -5.92
CA THR A 56 -10.86 -4.43 -4.52
C THR A 56 -11.88 -5.55 -4.37
N ALA A 57 -11.66 -6.39 -3.37
CA ALA A 57 -12.60 -7.42 -2.93
C ALA A 57 -12.75 -7.39 -1.40
N ASN A 58 -13.80 -8.04 -0.90
CA ASN A 58 -13.93 -8.26 0.53
C ASN A 58 -12.83 -9.22 1.00
N PRO A 59 -12.02 -8.85 2.01
CA PRO A 59 -10.96 -9.71 2.50
C PRO A 59 -11.54 -10.95 3.20
N ALA A 60 -11.00 -12.13 2.88
CA ALA A 60 -11.36 -13.38 3.54
C ALA A 60 -10.87 -13.43 5.00
N GLU A 61 -9.73 -12.79 5.29
CA GLU A 61 -9.16 -12.64 6.62
C GLU A 61 -8.51 -11.25 6.75
N VAL A 62 -8.81 -10.55 7.84
CA VAL A 62 -8.22 -9.22 8.16
C VAL A 62 -7.17 -9.31 9.28
N ASN A 63 -7.19 -10.42 10.06
CA ASN A 63 -6.33 -10.66 11.21
C ASN A 63 -5.22 -11.68 10.93
N GLY A 64 -4.86 -11.90 9.66
CA GLY A 64 -3.66 -12.67 9.33
C GLY A 64 -2.43 -12.02 9.93
N GLY A 65 -1.41 -12.80 10.31
CA GLY A 65 -0.15 -12.24 10.80
C GLY A 65 0.37 -11.20 9.82
N ILE A 66 0.53 -9.96 10.29
CA ILE A 66 1.08 -8.87 9.47
C ILE A 66 2.56 -9.21 9.25
N LEU A 67 2.92 -9.42 8.00
CA LEU A 67 4.30 -9.62 7.59
C LEU A 67 5.02 -8.27 7.54
N PRO A 68 6.34 -8.24 7.74
CA PRO A 68 7.12 -7.04 7.47
C PRO A 68 6.82 -6.55 6.03
N PRO A 69 6.73 -5.22 5.82
CA PRO A 69 6.32 -4.66 4.52
C PRO A 69 7.36 -4.90 3.42
N VAL A 70 8.54 -5.42 3.77
CA VAL A 70 9.61 -5.81 2.87
C VAL A 70 10.09 -7.23 3.23
N PRO A 71 10.44 -8.06 2.23
CA PRO A 71 11.01 -9.39 2.45
C PRO A 71 12.27 -9.38 3.33
N ASP A 72 12.53 -10.49 4.04
CA ASP A 72 13.66 -10.65 4.98
C ASP A 72 15.06 -10.40 4.38
N LEU A 73 15.19 -10.46 3.05
CA LEU A 73 16.44 -10.26 2.31
C LEU A 73 16.55 -8.90 1.62
N THR A 74 15.57 -8.00 1.82
CA THR A 74 15.61 -6.67 1.21
C THR A 74 16.64 -5.79 1.90
N GLU A 75 17.60 -5.30 1.11
CA GLU A 75 18.60 -4.34 1.60
C GLU A 75 17.96 -2.95 1.77
N ILE A 76 18.01 -2.42 2.99
CA ILE A 76 17.44 -1.12 3.35
C ILE A 76 18.56 -0.09 3.40
N TRP A 77 18.50 0.91 2.54
CA TRP A 77 19.46 2.02 2.48
C TRP A 77 18.82 3.29 3.04
N ALA A 78 19.53 4.00 3.92
CA ALA A 78 19.13 5.30 4.43
C ALA A 78 20.13 6.37 3.95
N ALA A 79 19.63 7.44 3.30
CA ALA A 79 20.43 8.60 2.95
C ALA A 79 20.21 9.70 4.00
N GLY A 80 21.17 9.87 4.90
CA GLY A 80 21.15 10.93 5.90
C GLY A 80 22.04 12.11 5.48
N VAL A 81 21.49 13.33 5.54
CA VAL A 81 22.26 14.48 6.03
C VAL A 81 21.64 14.79 7.38
N THR A 82 22.26 14.28 8.45
CA THR A 82 21.86 14.59 9.84
C THR A 82 22.30 15.99 10.21
#